data_AF-A0A0G1JQL1-F1
#
_entry.id   AF-A0A0G1JQL1-F1
#
_cell.length_a   1.000
_cell.length_b   1.000
_cell.length_c   1.000
_cell.angle_alpha   90.00
_cell.angle_beta   90.00
_cell.angle_gamma   90.00
#
_symmetry.space_group_name_H-M   'P 1'
#
loop_
_entity.id
_entity.type
_entity.pdbx_description
1 polymer ?
#
loop_
_entity_poly.entity_id
_entity_poly.type
_entity_poly.pdbx_seq_one_letter_code
_entity_poly.pdbx_strand_id
1 'polypeptide(L)' 'FPTMKLNPKVKSIDQFKFSDFELIGYDPHPGIKAEITVVGGF' A
#
# COMPACT_ATOMS: atom_id res chain seq x y z
N PHE A 1 14.09 7.74 -3.46
CA PHE A 1 13.30 6.80 -2.64
C PHE A 1 11.97 7.46 -2.32
N PRO A 2 10.84 6.75 -2.42
CA PRO A 2 9.54 7.30 -2.05
C PRO A 2 9.43 7.47 -0.54
N THR A 3 8.61 8.41 -0.11
CA THR A 3 8.31 8.66 1.30
C THR A 3 6.83 8.42 1.53
N MET A 4 6.50 7.53 2.46
CA MET A 4 5.12 7.32 2.91
C MET A 4 4.86 8.21 4.13
N LYS A 5 3.89 9.10 3.99
CA LYS A 5 3.43 9.99 5.06
C LYS A 5 2.09 9.48 5.56
N LEU A 6 1.97 9.36 6.88
CA LEU A 6 0.74 8.95 7.54
C LEU A 6 0.09 10.14 8.23
N ASN A 7 -1.23 10.12 8.35
CA ASN A 7 -1.97 11.11 9.11
C ASN A 7 -1.66 10.96 10.62
N PRO A 8 -1.00 11.94 11.27
CA PRO A 8 -0.64 11.86 12.68
C PRO A 8 -1.85 12.01 13.62
N LYS A 9 -3.03 12.35 13.10
CA LYS A 9 -4.27 12.47 13.89
C LYS A 9 -4.88 11.12 14.23
N VAL A 10 -4.55 10.06 13.48
CA VAL A 10 -5.03 8.70 13.74
C VAL A 10 -4.12 8.07 14.79
N LYS A 11 -4.70 7.71 15.93
CA LYS A 11 -3.97 7.17 17.09
C LYS A 11 -4.24 5.68 17.35
N SER A 12 -5.12 5.06 16.58
CA SER A 12 -5.52 3.66 16.74
C SER A 12 -5.35 2.91 15.42
N ILE A 13 -4.78 1.71 15.47
CA ILE A 13 -4.46 0.92 14.27
C ILE A 13 -5.69 0.55 13.44
N ASP A 14 -6.84 0.35 14.10
CA ASP A 14 -8.10 -0.03 13.44
C ASP A 14 -8.81 1.15 12.76
N GLN A 15 -8.34 2.38 12.98
CA GLN A 15 -8.97 3.59 12.46
C GLN A 15 -8.32 4.12 11.18
N PHE A 16 -7.20 3.53 10.73
CA PHE A 16 -6.54 3.94 9.49
C PHE A 16 -7.44 3.67 8.28
N LYS A 17 -7.61 4.69 7.45
CA LYS A 17 -8.27 4.58 6.15
C LYS A 17 -7.24 4.76 5.05
N PHE A 18 -7.56 4.31 3.83
CA PHE A 18 -6.71 4.54 2.66
C PHE A 18 -6.33 6.01 2.48
N SER A 19 -7.24 6.94 2.81
CA SER A 19 -7.01 8.38 2.70
C SER A 19 -6.00 8.95 3.71
N ASP A 20 -5.62 8.19 4.74
CA ASP A 20 -4.63 8.60 5.74
C ASP A 20 -3.19 8.32 5.32
N PHE A 21 -3.00 7.64 4.19
CA PHE A 21 -1.71 7.33 3.60
C PHE A 21 -1.46 8.21 2.38
N GLU A 22 -0.38 8.98 2.41
CA GLU A 22 0.07 9.82 1.32
C GLU A 22 1.45 9.34 0.86
N LEU A 23 1.56 8.96 -0.41
CA LEU A 23 2.81 8.50 -0.99
C LEU A 23 3.45 9.61 -1.82
N ILE A 24 4.55 10.17 -1.32
CA ILE A 24 5.24 11.32 -1.91
C ILE A 24 6.49 10.83 -2.64
N GLY A 25 6.67 11.25 -3.89
CA GLY A 25 7.86 10.93 -4.68
C GLY A 25 7.94 9.47 -5.14
N TYR A 26 6.78 8.84 -5.38
CA TYR A 26 6.72 7.51 -5.98
C TYR A 26 6.74 7.60 -7.49
N ASP A 27 7.88 7.19 -8.06
CA ASP A 27 8.09 7.01 -9.49
C ASP A 27 8.29 5.51 -9.78
N PRO A 28 7.20 4.74 -9.96
CA PRO A 28 7.29 3.32 -10.21
C PRO A 28 7.69 3.03 -11.65
N HIS A 29 8.51 1.99 -11.81
CA HIS A 29 8.70 1.36 -13.10
C HIS A 29 7.37 0.76 -13.62
N PRO A 30 7.27 0.51 -14.94
CA PRO A 30 6.11 -0.16 -15.52
C PRO A 30 5.75 -1.43 -14.75
N GLY A 31 4.48 -1.55 -14.37
CA GLY A 31 4.00 -2.68 -13.58
C GLY A 31 4.22 -4.01 -14.33
N ILE A 32 4.89 -4.95 -13.68
CA ILE A 32 5.05 -6.32 -14.18
C ILE A 32 3.87 -7.13 -13.67
N LYS A 33 3.01 -7.56 -14.58
CA LYS A 33 1.88 -8.43 -14.23
C LYS A 33 2.38 -9.87 -14.10
N ALA A 34 2.27 -10.43 -12.91
CA ALA A 34 2.45 -11.86 -12.67
C ALA A 34 1.09 -12.52 -12.45
N GLU A 35 0.87 -13.69 -13.03
CA GLU A 35 -0.34 -14.46 -12.80
C GLU A 35 -0.31 -15.11 -11.42
N ILE A 36 -1.39 -14.93 -10.66
CA ILE A 36 -1.56 -15.59 -9.36
C ILE A 36 -2.17 -16.96 -9.65
N THR A 37 -1.47 -18.04 -9.28
CA THR A 37 -2.01 -19.40 -9.35
C THR A 37 -2.84 -19.70 -8.10
N VAL A 38 -4.04 -20.24 -8.29
CA VAL A 38 -4.84 -20.85 -7.22
C VAL A 38 -4.31 -22.25 -6.88
N VAL A 39 -3.14 -22.35 -6.25
CA VAL A 39 -2.69 -23.63 -5.67
C VAL A 39 -3.40 -23.83 -4.32
N GLY A 40 -4.71 -24.06 -4.40
CA GLY A 40 -5.49 -24.65 -3.32
C GLY A 40 -5.32 -26.17 -3.38
N GLY A 41 -4.39 -26.69 -2.59
CA GLY A 41 -4.37 -28.11 -2.26
C GLY A 41 -5.37 -28.36 -1.14
N PHE A 42 -6.54 -28.91 -1.50
CA PHE A 42 -7.61 -29.45 -0.65
C PHE A 42 -8.33 -28.50 0.30
#